data_AF-Q4TES7-F1
#
_entry.id   AF-Q4TES7-F1
#
_cell.length_a   1.000
_cell.length_b   1.000
_cell.length_c   1.000
_cell.angle_alpha   90.00
_cell.angle_beta   90.00
_cell.angle_gamma   90.00
#
_symmetry.space_group_name_H-M   'P 1'
#
loop_
_entity.id
_entity.type
_entity.pdbx_description
1 polymer ?
#
loop_
_entity_poly.entity_id
_entity_poly.type
_entity_poly.pdbx_seq_one_letter_code
_entity_poly.pdbx_strand_id
1 'polypeptide(L)'
;QTVDNEGRCYDCDLLPFMEVGSVAHKYYLLNIRLPVNVRKKVNVGIGEIKDMRLVSIHQNGGFTQVWFGMKTFLTPSILIIMIWYWRRITLMNRPPVLLEKLILALGISMTFINIPVEWFSIGFNWTWMLLFGDIRQGIFYSMLLSFWIIFCGEHLMVRVGGRLAWPVFLGLDLRSVLLLQDQTERNRLSVYWKQVGPIVFGSFCLFIFDMCER
;
A
#
# COMPACT_ATOMS: atom_id res chain seq x y z
N GLN A 1 26.03 -39.64 -7.97
CA GLN A 1 24.95 -40.32 -7.21
C GLN A 1 25.52 -41.65 -6.73
N THR A 2 25.50 -41.91 -5.42
CA THR A 2 25.77 -43.23 -4.87
C THR A 2 24.58 -44.15 -5.18
N VAL A 3 24.84 -45.42 -5.51
CA VAL A 3 23.84 -46.42 -5.93
C VAL A 3 22.68 -46.56 -4.92
N ASP A 4 22.93 -46.26 -3.64
CA ASP A 4 21.94 -46.35 -2.55
C ASP A 4 20.82 -45.29 -2.59
N ASN A 5 20.93 -44.25 -3.42
CA ASN A 5 19.96 -43.15 -3.50
C ASN A 5 19.17 -43.11 -4.81
N GLU A 6 19.31 -44.12 -5.68
CA GLU A 6 18.51 -44.22 -6.91
C GLU A 6 17.02 -44.41 -6.57
N GLY A 7 16.16 -43.59 -7.19
CA GLY A 7 14.71 -43.65 -7.03
C GLY A 7 14.09 -42.77 -5.94
N ARG A 8 14.88 -42.01 -5.17
CA ARG A 8 14.35 -40.97 -4.26
C ARG A 8 13.80 -39.78 -5.06
N CYS A 9 12.74 -39.16 -4.55
CA CYS A 9 12.23 -37.92 -5.11
C CYS A 9 13.25 -36.79 -4.91
N TYR A 10 13.39 -35.95 -5.93
CA TYR A 10 14.12 -34.70 -5.78
C TYR A 10 13.34 -33.77 -4.86
N ASP A 11 14.05 -33.11 -3.95
CA ASP A 11 13.52 -31.98 -3.20
C ASP A 11 13.67 -30.73 -4.07
N CYS A 12 12.56 -30.18 -4.55
CA CYS A 12 12.52 -29.07 -5.50
C CYS A 12 11.69 -27.93 -4.92
N ASP A 13 12.06 -26.70 -5.27
CA ASP A 13 11.28 -25.52 -4.95
C ASP A 13 9.93 -25.53 -5.69
N LEU A 14 8.92 -24.92 -5.06
CA LEU A 14 7.61 -24.74 -5.67
C LEU A 14 7.70 -23.73 -6.83
N LEU A 15 7.19 -24.11 -8.00
CA LEU A 15 7.12 -23.21 -9.15
C LEU A 15 5.79 -22.44 -9.13
N PRO A 16 5.81 -21.09 -9.20
CA PRO A 16 4.60 -20.31 -9.39
C PRO A 16 4.03 -20.62 -10.78
N PHE A 17 2.77 -21.03 -10.82
CA PHE A 17 2.15 -21.51 -12.06
C PHE A 17 1.24 -20.47 -12.70
N MET A 18 0.14 -20.12 -12.03
CA MET A 18 -0.75 -19.07 -12.49
C MET A 18 -1.50 -18.44 -11.32
N GLU A 19 -1.80 -17.16 -11.45
CA GLU A 19 -2.72 -16.43 -10.58
C GLU A 19 -3.87 -15.90 -11.45
N VAL A 20 -5.10 -16.05 -10.96
CA VAL A 20 -6.29 -15.57 -11.67
C VAL A 20 -6.98 -14.54 -10.79
N GLY A 21 -7.08 -13.31 -11.28
CA GLY A 21 -7.63 -12.19 -10.50
C GLY A 21 -9.15 -12.25 -10.24
N SER A 22 -9.89 -13.15 -10.90
CA SER A 22 -11.33 -13.32 -10.65
C SER A 22 -11.79 -14.73 -10.99
N VAL A 23 -12.58 -15.33 -10.08
CA VAL A 23 -13.20 -16.65 -10.28
C VAL A 23 -14.55 -16.46 -10.98
N ALA A 24 -14.50 -16.27 -12.29
CA ALA A 24 -15.65 -16.04 -13.15
C ALA A 24 -16.57 -17.27 -13.34
N HIS A 25 -16.01 -18.48 -13.27
CA HIS A 25 -16.71 -19.72 -13.64
C HIS A 25 -16.71 -20.75 -12.51
N LYS A 26 -17.66 -21.68 -12.53
CA LYS A 26 -17.78 -22.75 -11.52
C LYS A 26 -16.73 -23.85 -11.68
N TYR A 27 -16.28 -24.09 -12.91
CA TYR A 27 -15.37 -25.18 -13.23
C TYR A 27 -14.27 -24.67 -14.15
N TYR A 28 -13.04 -25.14 -13.91
CA TYR A 28 -11.86 -24.86 -14.70
C TYR A 28 -11.19 -26.18 -15.06
N LEU A 29 -10.83 -26.35 -16.33
CA LEU A 29 -10.07 -27.50 -16.81
C LEU A 29 -8.65 -27.05 -17.14
N LEU A 30 -7.66 -27.70 -16.55
CA LEU A 30 -6.25 -27.42 -16.79
C LEU A 30 -5.57 -28.64 -17.44
N ASN A 31 -5.10 -28.47 -18.67
CA ASN A 31 -4.36 -29.50 -19.41
C ASN A 31 -2.88 -29.11 -19.51
N ILE A 32 -2.01 -29.80 -18.78
CA ILE A 32 -0.57 -29.57 -18.80
C ILE A 32 0.08 -30.54 -19.78
N ARG A 33 0.89 -30.03 -20.73
CA ARG A 33 1.65 -30.85 -21.68
C ARG A 33 3.11 -30.39 -21.67
N LEU A 34 4.03 -31.35 -21.52
CA LEU A 34 5.48 -31.12 -21.56
C LEU A 34 6.07 -31.71 -22.85
N PRO A 35 6.10 -30.96 -23.97
CA PRO A 35 6.68 -31.46 -25.21
C PRO A 35 8.21 -31.49 -25.11
N VAL A 36 8.84 -32.53 -25.65
CA VAL A 36 10.30 -32.67 -25.70
C VAL A 36 10.80 -32.33 -27.10
N ASN A 37 11.81 -31.46 -27.22
CA ASN A 37 12.42 -31.14 -28.50
C ASN A 37 13.95 -31.02 -28.39
N VAL A 38 14.65 -32.02 -28.92
CA VAL A 38 16.13 -32.12 -28.86
C VAL A 38 16.81 -31.02 -29.68
N ARG A 39 16.28 -30.67 -30.86
CA ARG A 39 16.87 -29.65 -31.74
C ARG A 39 16.82 -28.25 -31.11
N LYS A 40 15.74 -27.96 -30.40
CA LYS A 40 15.52 -26.66 -29.71
C LYS A 40 15.99 -26.67 -28.25
N LYS A 41 16.56 -27.78 -27.76
CA LYS A 41 16.91 -28.00 -26.35
C LYS A 41 15.75 -27.69 -25.37
N VAL A 42 14.52 -28.00 -25.75
CA VAL A 42 13.33 -27.79 -24.91
C VAL A 42 13.02 -29.06 -24.14
N ASN A 43 12.95 -28.97 -22.81
CA ASN A 43 12.61 -30.08 -21.90
C ASN A 43 13.53 -31.30 -22.05
N VAL A 44 14.82 -31.07 -22.31
CA VAL A 44 15.84 -32.12 -22.39
C VAL A 44 16.61 -32.14 -21.06
N GLY A 45 16.70 -33.31 -20.41
CA GLY A 45 17.49 -33.46 -19.18
C GLY A 45 16.85 -32.91 -17.91
N ILE A 46 15.52 -32.74 -17.88
CA ILE A 46 14.77 -32.25 -16.71
C ILE A 46 14.54 -33.31 -15.62
N GLY A 47 15.15 -34.49 -15.76
CA GLY A 47 14.94 -35.64 -14.87
C GLY A 47 13.69 -36.46 -15.22
N GLU A 48 13.44 -37.50 -14.43
CA GLU A 48 12.24 -38.33 -14.53
C GLU A 48 11.13 -37.72 -13.67
N ILE A 49 10.07 -37.22 -14.31
CA ILE A 49 8.89 -36.67 -13.64
C ILE A 49 7.86 -37.79 -13.48
N LYS A 50 7.55 -38.15 -12.23
CA LYS A 50 6.53 -39.17 -11.92
C LYS A 50 5.14 -38.55 -11.81
N ASP A 51 4.97 -37.63 -10.86
CA ASP A 51 3.70 -36.96 -10.59
C ASP A 51 3.89 -35.44 -10.49
N MET A 52 2.85 -34.69 -10.85
CA MET A 52 2.79 -33.24 -10.65
C MET A 52 1.69 -32.93 -9.63
N ARG A 53 2.02 -32.17 -8.59
CA ARG A 53 1.06 -31.70 -7.59
C ARG A 53 0.76 -30.23 -7.84
N LEU A 54 -0.51 -29.86 -7.81
CA LEU A 54 -0.96 -28.48 -7.93
C LEU A 54 -1.74 -28.11 -6.67
N VAL A 55 -1.37 -26.98 -6.06
CA VAL A 55 -2.07 -26.42 -4.91
C VAL A 55 -2.86 -25.21 -5.40
N SER A 56 -4.19 -25.27 -5.26
CA SER A 56 -5.05 -24.12 -5.54
C SER A 56 -5.30 -23.35 -4.25
N ILE A 57 -4.93 -22.07 -4.25
CA ILE A 57 -5.19 -21.14 -3.16
C ILE A 57 -6.28 -20.19 -3.64
N HIS A 58 -7.37 -20.10 -2.89
CA HIS A 58 -8.46 -19.18 -3.16
C HIS A 58 -9.00 -18.61 -1.86
N GLN A 59 -9.50 -17.38 -1.91
CA GLN A 59 -10.11 -16.75 -0.74
C GLN A 59 -11.43 -17.44 -0.39
N ASN A 60 -11.59 -17.84 0.86
CA ASN A 60 -12.78 -18.54 1.31
C ASN A 60 -14.03 -17.64 1.21
N GLY A 61 -15.13 -18.16 0.65
CA GLY A 61 -16.35 -17.39 0.41
C GLY A 61 -16.95 -16.77 1.68
N GLY A 62 -16.93 -17.49 2.80
CA GLY A 62 -17.40 -16.97 4.09
C GLY A 62 -16.57 -15.79 4.60
N PHE A 63 -15.26 -15.83 4.41
CA PHE A 63 -14.38 -14.71 4.75
C PHE A 63 -14.67 -13.50 3.85
N THR A 64 -14.87 -13.70 2.54
CA THR A 64 -15.23 -12.62 1.61
C THR A 64 -16.56 -11.95 1.97
N GLN A 65 -17.56 -12.71 2.41
CA GLN A 65 -18.84 -12.14 2.86
C GLN A 65 -18.68 -11.24 4.10
N VAL A 66 -17.95 -11.71 5.10
CA VAL A 66 -17.67 -10.91 6.32
C VAL A 66 -16.85 -9.66 5.97
N TRP A 67 -15.84 -9.82 5.11
CA TRP A 67 -15.00 -8.73 4.63
C TRP A 67 -15.81 -7.65 3.91
N PHE A 68 -16.72 -8.04 3.01
CA PHE A 68 -17.59 -7.09 2.31
C PHE A 68 -18.58 -6.41 3.25
N GLY A 69 -19.14 -7.16 4.19
CA GLY A 69 -20.01 -6.60 5.24
C GLY A 69 -19.28 -5.53 6.06
N MET A 70 -18.05 -5.82 6.51
CA MET A 70 -17.22 -4.90 7.26
C MET A 70 -16.94 -3.62 6.49
N LYS A 71 -16.50 -3.72 5.22
CA LYS A 71 -16.24 -2.56 4.35
C LYS A 71 -17.48 -1.70 4.13
N THR A 72 -18.62 -2.35 3.87
CA THR A 72 -19.90 -1.67 3.61
C THR A 72 -20.41 -0.92 4.82
N PHE A 73 -20.19 -1.44 6.03
CA PHE A 73 -20.56 -0.78 7.28
C PHE A 73 -19.59 0.34 7.69
N LEU A 74 -18.28 0.13 7.48
CA LEU A 74 -17.26 1.12 7.84
C LEU A 74 -17.21 2.33 6.91
N THR A 75 -17.53 2.16 5.62
CA THR A 75 -17.51 3.26 4.65
C THR A 75 -18.40 4.45 5.04
N PRO A 76 -19.71 4.28 5.31
CA PRO A 76 -20.57 5.40 5.66
C PRO A 76 -20.18 6.06 6.99
N SER A 77 -19.73 5.28 7.98
CA SER A 77 -19.30 5.84 9.27
C SER A 77 -18.04 6.70 9.14
N ILE A 78 -17.05 6.24 8.36
CA ILE A 78 -15.83 7.00 8.07
C ILE A 78 -16.14 8.24 7.22
N LEU A 79 -17.05 8.14 6.24
CA LEU A 79 -17.48 9.30 5.45
C LEU A 79 -18.16 10.38 6.30
N ILE A 80 -19.06 9.99 7.22
CA ILE A 80 -19.76 10.93 8.10
C ILE A 80 -18.75 11.67 8.98
N ILE A 81 -17.83 10.96 9.65
CA ILE A 81 -16.84 11.60 10.51
C ILE A 81 -15.86 12.48 9.70
N MET A 82 -15.50 12.08 8.48
CA MET A 82 -14.66 12.88 7.59
C MET A 82 -15.34 14.19 7.16
N ILE A 83 -16.60 14.13 6.72
CA ILE A 83 -17.38 15.32 6.35
C ILE A 83 -17.57 16.24 7.56
N TRP A 84 -17.89 15.66 8.72
CA TRP A 84 -18.00 16.40 9.98
C TRP A 84 -16.68 17.09 10.35
N TYR A 85 -15.56 16.37 10.24
CA TYR A 85 -14.22 16.89 10.54
C TYR A 85 -13.86 18.06 9.63
N TRP A 86 -14.09 17.91 8.31
CA TRP A 86 -13.86 18.98 7.34
C TRP A 86 -14.73 20.21 7.62
N ARG A 87 -16.03 20.00 7.85
CA ARG A 87 -16.97 21.07 8.20
C ARG A 87 -16.50 21.83 9.45
N ARG A 88 -16.08 21.12 10.49
CA ARG A 88 -15.58 21.72 11.73
C ARG A 88 -14.31 22.55 11.50
N ILE A 89 -13.41 22.10 10.62
CA ILE A 89 -12.20 22.86 10.27
C ILE A 89 -12.56 24.16 9.55
N THR A 90 -13.45 24.09 8.56
CA THR A 90 -13.83 25.26 7.75
C THR A 90 -14.61 26.33 8.51
N LEU A 91 -15.20 26.00 9.67
CA LEU A 91 -15.93 26.95 10.50
C LEU A 91 -15.02 27.82 11.39
N MET A 92 -13.73 27.50 11.50
CA MET A 92 -12.79 28.31 12.25
C MET A 92 -12.21 29.43 11.36
N ASN A 93 -12.07 30.65 11.90
CA ASN A 93 -11.55 31.82 11.16
C ASN A 93 -10.04 31.77 10.83
N ARG A 94 -9.37 30.61 11.02
CA ARG A 94 -7.95 30.42 10.76
C ARG A 94 -7.75 29.49 9.56
N PRO A 95 -6.71 29.67 8.73
CA PRO A 95 -6.38 28.70 7.70
C PRO A 95 -6.03 27.34 8.35
N PRO A 96 -6.38 26.21 7.71
CA PRO A 96 -6.10 24.88 8.24
C PRO A 96 -4.59 24.63 8.32
N VAL A 97 -4.16 24.13 9.47
CA VAL A 97 -2.74 23.78 9.73
C VAL A 97 -2.33 22.55 8.91
N LEU A 98 -1.03 22.37 8.69
CA LEU A 98 -0.50 21.25 7.90
C LEU A 98 -1.01 19.89 8.41
N LEU A 99 -1.01 19.67 9.73
CA LEU A 99 -1.50 18.43 10.33
C LEU A 99 -2.99 18.16 10.08
N GLU A 100 -3.84 19.19 10.13
CA GLU A 100 -5.27 19.06 9.86
C GLU A 100 -5.51 18.64 8.39
N LYS A 101 -4.70 19.17 7.45
CA LYS A 101 -4.74 18.76 6.04
C LYS A 101 -4.28 17.31 5.84
N LEU A 102 -3.24 16.88 6.56
CA LEU A 102 -2.72 15.51 6.47
C LEU A 102 -3.69 14.48 7.07
N ILE A 103 -4.32 14.80 8.21
CA ILE A 103 -5.35 13.94 8.80
C ILE A 103 -6.55 13.82 7.87
N LEU A 104 -6.96 14.91 7.20
CA LEU A 104 -7.99 14.82 6.18
C LEU A 104 -7.57 13.91 5.02
N ALA A 105 -6.35 14.09 4.50
CA ALA A 105 -5.84 13.27 3.40
C ALA A 105 -5.74 11.78 3.79
N LEU A 106 -5.38 11.48 5.03
CA LEU A 106 -5.41 10.12 5.60
C LEU A 106 -6.84 9.57 5.71
N GLY A 107 -7.81 10.41 6.09
CA GLY A 107 -9.23 10.04 6.11
C GLY A 107 -9.78 9.74 4.71
N ILE A 108 -9.35 10.49 3.70
CA ILE A 108 -9.71 10.25 2.29
C ILE A 108 -9.12 8.92 1.80
N SER A 109 -7.84 8.64 2.07
CA SER A 109 -7.22 7.37 1.65
C SER A 109 -7.81 6.16 2.39
N MET A 110 -8.13 6.30 3.67
CA MET A 110 -8.83 5.27 4.44
C MET A 110 -10.25 5.02 3.90
N THR A 111 -10.97 6.07 3.52
CA THR A 111 -12.27 5.94 2.86
C THR A 111 -12.13 5.16 1.55
N PHE A 112 -11.12 5.49 0.73
CA PHE A 112 -10.88 4.86 -0.57
C PHE A 112 -10.67 3.33 -0.50
N ILE A 113 -9.97 2.83 0.52
CA ILE A 113 -9.82 1.38 0.77
C ILE A 113 -11.13 0.69 1.13
N ASN A 114 -11.95 1.37 1.94
CA ASN A 114 -13.17 0.81 2.48
C ASN A 114 -14.32 0.81 1.48
N ILE A 115 -14.27 1.63 0.41
CA ILE A 115 -15.26 1.58 -0.67
C ILE A 115 -15.39 0.13 -1.16
N PRO A 116 -16.59 -0.48 -1.05
CA PRO A 116 -16.75 -1.89 -1.31
C PRO A 116 -16.98 -2.13 -2.81
N VAL A 117 -16.00 -1.73 -3.62
CA VAL A 117 -15.99 -1.87 -5.09
C VAL A 117 -16.05 -3.34 -5.51
N GLU A 118 -15.62 -4.24 -4.63
CA GLU A 118 -15.61 -5.68 -4.85
C GLU A 118 -17.02 -6.28 -4.96
N TRP A 119 -18.08 -5.59 -4.49
CA TRP A 119 -19.46 -5.99 -4.78
C TRP A 119 -19.74 -6.08 -6.28
N PHE A 120 -19.13 -5.20 -7.08
CA PHE A 120 -19.29 -5.23 -8.53
C PHE A 120 -18.65 -6.48 -9.16
N SER A 121 -17.66 -7.09 -8.50
CA SER A 121 -17.03 -8.32 -8.98
C SER A 121 -17.93 -9.56 -8.88
N ILE A 122 -19.04 -9.50 -8.15
CA ILE A 122 -20.02 -10.60 -8.10
C ILE A 122 -20.82 -10.67 -9.41
N GLY A 123 -21.10 -9.51 -10.02
CA GLY A 123 -21.87 -9.41 -11.27
C GLY A 123 -21.01 -9.30 -12.53
N PHE A 124 -19.80 -8.76 -12.42
CA PHE A 124 -18.89 -8.53 -13.55
C PHE A 124 -17.53 -9.19 -13.31
N ASN A 125 -17.01 -9.84 -14.34
CA ASN A 125 -15.68 -10.46 -14.29
C ASN A 125 -14.60 -9.40 -14.50
N TRP A 126 -14.11 -8.80 -13.42
CA TRP A 126 -13.01 -7.84 -13.45
C TRP A 126 -11.71 -8.49 -12.98
N THR A 127 -10.79 -8.75 -13.92
CA THR A 127 -9.48 -9.34 -13.63
C THR A 127 -8.52 -8.38 -12.90
N TRP A 128 -8.72 -7.07 -13.05
CA TRP A 128 -7.91 -6.00 -12.45
C TRP A 128 -8.27 -5.68 -10.98
N MET A 129 -9.16 -6.48 -10.35
CA MET A 129 -9.61 -6.23 -8.98
C MET A 129 -8.49 -6.34 -7.94
N LEU A 130 -7.57 -7.31 -8.09
CA LEU A 130 -6.44 -7.49 -7.18
C LEU A 130 -5.50 -6.30 -7.24
N LEU A 131 -5.12 -5.91 -8.46
CA LEU A 131 -4.28 -4.73 -8.72
C LEU A 131 -4.91 -3.45 -8.13
N PHE A 132 -6.22 -3.27 -8.32
CA PHE A 132 -6.93 -2.14 -7.73
C PHE A 132 -6.97 -2.20 -6.19
N GLY A 133 -6.98 -3.40 -5.59
CA GLY A 133 -6.86 -3.58 -4.14
C GLY A 133 -5.50 -3.13 -3.61
N ASP A 134 -4.42 -3.54 -4.28
CA ASP A 134 -3.05 -3.26 -3.86
C ASP A 134 -2.68 -1.80 -4.03
N ILE A 135 -3.07 -1.16 -5.15
CA ILE A 135 -2.89 0.29 -5.33
C ILE A 135 -3.56 1.06 -4.19
N ARG A 136 -4.80 0.68 -3.83
CA ARG A 136 -5.54 1.33 -2.73
C ARG A 136 -4.80 1.22 -1.40
N GLN A 137 -4.29 0.03 -1.08
CA GLN A 137 -3.52 -0.21 0.14
C GLN A 137 -2.17 0.53 0.13
N GLY A 138 -1.46 0.51 -1.00
CA GLY A 138 -0.20 1.21 -1.19
C GLY A 138 -0.32 2.72 -0.98
N ILE A 139 -1.39 3.34 -1.52
CA ILE A 139 -1.68 4.76 -1.30
C ILE A 139 -1.89 5.05 0.19
N PHE A 140 -2.65 4.22 0.90
CA PHE A 140 -2.86 4.40 2.33
C PHE A 140 -1.57 4.27 3.15
N TYR A 141 -0.74 3.26 2.87
CA TYR A 141 0.53 3.09 3.59
C TYR A 141 1.49 4.25 3.33
N SER A 142 1.57 4.74 2.09
CA SER A 142 2.37 5.93 1.75
C SER A 142 1.89 7.17 2.51
N MET A 143 0.56 7.37 2.58
CA MET A 143 -0.04 8.49 3.31
C MET A 143 0.12 8.38 4.83
N LEU A 144 -0.03 7.18 5.39
CA LEU A 144 0.14 6.91 6.81
C LEU A 144 1.59 7.18 7.24
N LEU A 145 2.56 6.68 6.48
CA LEU A 145 3.97 6.89 6.78
C LEU A 145 4.35 8.38 6.65
N SER A 146 3.84 9.06 5.63
CA SER A 146 3.99 10.52 5.50
C SER A 146 3.39 11.28 6.69
N PHE A 147 2.21 10.87 7.16
CA PHE A 147 1.57 11.44 8.35
C PHE A 147 2.44 11.25 9.60
N TRP A 148 2.94 10.04 9.86
CA TRP A 148 3.78 9.75 11.02
C TRP A 148 5.08 10.58 11.04
N ILE A 149 5.76 10.69 9.90
CA ILE A 149 7.00 11.46 9.81
C ILE A 149 6.74 12.95 10.04
N ILE A 150 5.69 13.51 9.43
CA ILE A 150 5.37 14.94 9.60
C ILE A 150 4.89 15.22 11.02
N PHE A 151 4.07 14.33 11.60
CA PHE A 151 3.62 14.42 12.99
C PHE A 151 4.79 14.41 13.98
N CYS A 152 5.72 13.47 13.84
CA CYS A 152 6.94 13.43 14.64
C CYS A 152 7.80 14.68 14.42
N GLY A 153 7.93 15.16 13.17
CA GLY A 153 8.68 16.36 12.84
C GLY A 153 8.12 17.62 13.51
N GLU A 154 6.80 17.83 13.44
CA GLU A 154 6.13 18.95 14.10
C GLU A 154 6.25 18.88 15.63
N HIS A 155 6.03 17.72 16.25
CA HIS A 155 6.05 17.60 17.72
C HIS A 155 7.45 17.52 18.35
N LEU A 156 8.47 17.06 17.62
CA LEU A 156 9.84 16.93 18.12
C LEU A 156 10.64 18.24 17.93
N MET A 157 10.45 18.97 16.83
CA MET A 157 11.07 20.30 16.64
C MET A 157 10.55 21.35 17.63
N VAL A 158 9.28 21.28 18.03
CA VAL A 158 8.72 22.15 19.09
C VAL A 158 9.43 21.94 20.43
N ARG A 159 9.97 20.74 20.71
CA ARG A 159 10.70 20.45 21.95
C ARG A 159 12.17 20.90 21.93
N VAL A 160 12.78 20.98 20.74
CA VAL A 160 14.17 21.43 20.55
C VAL A 160 14.28 22.95 20.36
N GLY A 161 13.17 23.64 20.05
CA GLY A 161 13.06 25.10 20.00
C GLY A 161 13.29 25.84 21.34
N GLY A 162 13.65 25.12 22.41
CA GLY A 162 14.04 25.69 23.70
C GLY A 162 15.55 25.74 23.99
N ARG A 163 16.41 25.12 23.16
CA ARG A 163 17.89 25.19 23.27
C ARG A 163 18.52 24.24 22.24
N LEU A 164 19.13 24.78 21.19
CA LEU A 164 20.51 24.46 20.78
C LEU A 164 20.89 25.21 19.49
N ALA A 165 21.87 26.11 19.67
CA ALA A 165 22.87 26.60 18.72
C ALA A 165 22.44 27.51 17.55
N TRP A 166 23.12 28.66 17.49
CA TRP A 166 23.19 29.69 16.43
C TRP A 166 22.06 30.74 16.38
N PRO A 167 21.88 31.56 17.43
CA PRO A 167 22.47 32.91 17.36
C PRO A 167 22.71 33.55 18.74
N VAL A 168 23.97 33.67 19.17
CA VAL A 168 24.34 34.51 20.34
C VAL A 168 25.06 35.80 19.90
N PHE A 169 25.18 36.07 18.59
CA PHE A 169 26.08 37.14 18.12
C PHE A 169 25.46 38.49 17.75
N LEU A 170 24.16 38.72 17.86
CA LEU A 170 23.64 40.09 17.76
C LEU A 170 22.40 40.25 18.64
N GLY A 171 22.59 40.95 19.75
CA GLY A 171 21.51 41.43 20.61
C GLY A 171 20.62 42.39 19.82
N LEU A 172 19.47 41.89 19.39
CA LEU A 172 18.32 42.69 18.98
C LEU A 172 17.07 41.90 19.35
N ASP A 173 16.30 42.47 20.26
CA ASP A 173 15.08 41.91 20.80
C ASP A 173 13.99 41.91 19.71
N LEU A 174 13.93 40.80 18.96
CA LEU A 174 12.94 40.53 17.92
C LEU A 174 12.04 39.34 18.32
N ARG A 175 11.71 39.24 19.61
CA ARG A 175 11.00 38.09 20.20
C ARG A 175 9.56 37.90 19.72
N SER A 176 8.89 38.95 19.24
CA SER A 176 7.48 38.90 18.81
C SER A 176 7.29 38.63 17.32
N VAL A 177 8.23 39.00 16.45
CA VAL A 177 8.13 38.80 14.99
C VAL A 177 8.74 37.46 14.55
N LEU A 178 9.82 37.00 15.22
CA LEU A 178 10.45 35.72 14.89
C LEU A 178 9.52 34.52 15.16
N LEU A 179 8.64 34.60 16.17
CA LEU A 179 7.67 33.54 16.47
C LEU A 179 6.55 33.42 15.44
N LEU A 180 6.18 34.52 14.76
CA LEU A 180 5.19 34.49 13.68
C LEU A 180 5.79 33.95 12.38
N GLN A 181 7.04 34.31 12.06
CA GLN A 181 7.71 33.85 10.85
C GLN A 181 8.05 32.36 10.91
N ASP A 182 8.40 31.85 12.09
CA ASP A 182 8.70 30.43 12.31
C ASP A 182 7.43 29.53 12.26
N GLN A 183 6.24 30.07 12.51
CA GLN A 183 4.97 29.35 12.26
C GLN A 183 4.54 29.38 10.78
N THR A 184 4.86 30.46 10.06
CA THR A 184 4.46 30.62 8.65
C THR A 184 5.30 29.74 7.71
N GLU A 185 6.59 29.53 8.03
CA GLU A 185 7.48 28.62 7.28
C GLU A 185 7.22 27.13 7.57
N ARG A 186 6.82 26.75 8.79
CA ARG A 186 6.54 25.34 9.15
C ARG A 186 5.32 24.74 8.44
N ASN A 187 4.36 25.58 8.04
CA ASN A 187 3.18 25.12 7.30
C ASN A 187 3.48 24.82 5.81
N ARG A 188 4.70 25.06 5.33
CA ARG A 188 5.09 24.70 3.96
C ARG A 188 5.54 23.24 3.91
N LEU A 189 4.75 22.44 3.19
CA LEU A 189 5.05 21.06 2.81
C LEU A 189 6.47 20.90 2.21
N SER A 190 6.99 21.97 1.59
CA SER A 190 8.35 22.06 1.04
C SER A 190 9.47 21.80 2.05
N VAL A 191 9.27 22.09 3.35
CA VAL A 191 10.29 21.85 4.38
C VAL A 191 10.49 20.36 4.62
N TYR A 192 9.42 19.58 4.50
CA TYR A 192 9.42 18.13 4.71
C TYR A 192 9.81 17.33 3.46
N TRP A 193 10.11 17.99 2.32
CA TRP A 193 10.41 17.30 1.07
C TRP A 193 11.60 16.34 1.17
N LYS A 194 12.60 16.66 1.98
CA LYS A 194 13.75 15.77 2.23
C LYS A 194 13.36 14.47 2.93
N GLN A 195 12.30 14.48 3.73
CA GLN A 195 11.82 13.31 4.47
C GLN A 195 10.72 12.56 3.72
N VAL A 196 9.85 13.28 3.00
CA VAL A 196 8.74 12.70 2.23
C VAL A 196 9.19 12.19 0.86
N GLY A 197 10.24 12.78 0.27
CA GLY A 197 10.77 12.39 -1.04
C GLY A 197 11.09 10.90 -1.18
N PRO A 198 11.82 10.27 -0.24
CA PRO A 198 12.07 8.84 -0.27
C PRO A 198 10.80 7.97 -0.21
N ILE A 199 9.76 8.42 0.51
CA ILE A 199 8.48 7.70 0.60
C ILE A 199 7.77 7.71 -0.75
N VAL A 200 7.67 8.89 -1.37
CA VAL A 200 7.01 9.06 -2.67
C VAL A 200 7.78 8.30 -3.76
N PHE A 201 9.11 8.34 -3.72
CA PHE A 201 9.92 7.57 -4.66
C PHE A 201 9.74 6.07 -4.44
N GLY A 202 9.77 5.59 -3.19
CA GLY A 202 9.56 4.20 -2.86
C GLY A 202 8.17 3.70 -3.25
N SER A 203 7.12 4.47 -2.99
CA SER A 203 5.75 4.11 -3.39
C SER A 203 5.57 4.11 -4.90
N PHE A 204 6.23 5.01 -5.63
CA PHE A 204 6.25 5.01 -7.09
C PHE A 204 6.98 3.80 -7.67
N CYS A 205 8.11 3.39 -7.09
CA CYS A 205 8.82 2.17 -7.49
C CYS A 205 7.97 0.91 -7.23
N LEU A 206 7.34 0.81 -6.06
CA LEU A 206 6.43 -0.30 -5.74
C LEU A 206 5.21 -0.32 -6.66
N PHE A 207 4.68 0.84 -7.04
CA PHE A 207 3.60 0.95 -8.01
C PHE A 207 4.01 0.42 -9.39
N ILE A 208 5.19 0.77 -9.89
CA ILE A 208 5.70 0.24 -11.16
C ILE A 208 5.90 -1.27 -11.07
N PHE A 209 6.44 -1.75 -9.95
CA PHE A 209 6.63 -3.18 -9.73
C PHE A 209 5.31 -3.95 -9.78
N ASP A 210 4.28 -3.47 -9.08
CA ASP A 210 2.94 -4.07 -9.09
C ASP A 210 2.30 -4.04 -10.50
N MET A 211 2.49 -2.95 -11.27
CA MET A 211 2.05 -2.87 -12.68
C MET A 211 2.79 -3.84 -13.62
N CYS A 212 4.00 -4.25 -13.28
CA CYS A 212 4.80 -5.15 -14.11
C CYS A 212 4.56 -6.62 -13.75
N GLU A 213 4.25 -6.92 -12.49
CA GLU A 213 4.06 -8.28 -12.01
C GLU A 213 2.62 -8.77 -12.18
N ARG A 214 1.62 -7.91 -12.01
CA ARG A 214 0.18 -8.27 -12.03
C ARG A 214 -0.55 -7.83 -13.29
#